data_AF-A0A3N4K5H7-F1
#
_entry.id   AF-A0A3N4K5H7-F1
#
_cell.length_a   1.000
_cell.length_b   1.000
_cell.length_c   1.000
_cell.angle_alpha   90.00
_cell.angle_beta   90.00
_cell.angle_gamma   90.00
#
_symmetry.space_group_name_H-M   'P 1'
#
loop_
_entity.id
_entity.type
_entity.pdbx_description
1 polymer ?
#
loop_
_entity_poly.entity_id
_entity_poly.type
_entity_poly.pdbx_seq_one_letter_code
_entity_poly.pdbx_strand_id
1 'polypeptide(L)'
;MDEVDQIVTRGQSAIYNFFNWPGGWHSKLIVLTVPNTMGLPERTPRNKISSRLSSITFPGYTHSQPMTIIQSCLEGVSGNMVDPDAVQFAAVSVDARRSLAICPRAVEIVEYSSNKDTDNNQPTA
;
A
#
# COMPACT_ATOMS: atom_id res chain seq x y z
N MET A 1 12.78 1.44 -9.16
CA MET A 1 11.86 1.11 -10.26
C MET A 1 10.69 0.36 -9.65
N ASP A 2 9.53 0.98 -9.70
CA ASP A 2 8.30 0.40 -9.18
C ASP A 2 7.61 -0.43 -10.26
N GLU A 3 6.78 -1.38 -9.85
CA GLU A 3 6.05 -2.31 -10.73
C GLU A 3 6.94 -2.92 -11.83
N VAL A 4 8.13 -3.39 -11.46
CA VAL A 4 9.12 -3.95 -12.41
C VAL A 4 8.58 -5.16 -13.20
N ASP A 5 7.51 -5.80 -12.74
CA ASP A 5 6.75 -6.79 -13.49
C ASP A 5 6.17 -6.25 -14.81
N GLN A 6 5.88 -4.95 -14.91
CA GLN A 6 5.38 -4.35 -16.16
C GLN A 6 6.42 -4.34 -17.29
N ILE A 7 7.71 -4.29 -16.97
CA ILE A 7 8.79 -4.29 -17.98
C ILE A 7 9.20 -5.70 -18.43
N VAL A 8 8.55 -6.74 -17.87
CA VAL A 8 8.82 -8.13 -18.24
C VAL A 8 8.25 -8.39 -19.63
N THR A 9 9.15 -8.41 -20.62
CA THR A 9 8.81 -8.80 -21.99
C THR A 9 8.98 -10.30 -22.20
N ARG A 10 8.38 -10.86 -23.26
CA ARG A 10 8.53 -12.29 -23.62
C ARG A 10 9.98 -12.76 -23.72
N GLY A 11 10.88 -11.88 -24.16
CA GLY A 11 12.32 -12.16 -24.27
C GLY A 11 13.14 -11.86 -23.02
N GLN A 12 12.54 -11.23 -22.00
CA GLN A 12 13.14 -10.90 -20.70
C GLN A 12 14.49 -10.15 -20.76
N SER A 13 14.83 -9.55 -21.91
CA SER A 13 16.10 -8.86 -22.12
C SER A 13 16.18 -7.53 -21.37
N ALA A 14 15.06 -6.80 -21.30
CA ALA A 14 14.98 -5.53 -20.60
C ALA A 14 15.25 -5.69 -19.10
N ILE A 15 14.55 -6.62 -18.44
CA ILE A 15 14.71 -6.89 -17.01
C ILE A 15 16.10 -7.45 -16.68
N TYR A 16 16.66 -8.29 -17.57
CA TYR A 16 18.03 -8.79 -17.44
C TYR A 16 19.08 -7.67 -17.47
N ASN A 17 19.01 -6.80 -18.48
CA ASN A 17 19.95 -5.68 -18.62
C ASN A 17 19.87 -4.74 -17.42
N PHE A 18 18.65 -4.43 -16.98
CA PHE A 18 18.36 -3.59 -15.84
C PHE A 18 19.05 -4.11 -14.56
N PHE A 19 18.93 -5.40 -14.26
CA PHE A 19 19.59 -6.01 -13.10
C PHE A 19 21.11 -6.17 -13.27
N ASN A 20 21.65 -6.08 -14.48
CA ASN A 20 23.09 -6.18 -14.74
C ASN A 20 23.83 -4.82 -14.66
N TRP A 21 23.11 -3.69 -14.68
CA TRP A 21 23.72 -2.35 -14.62
C TRP A 21 24.57 -2.07 -13.36
N PRO A 22 24.23 -2.57 -12.16
CA PRO A 22 25.11 -2.47 -10.99
C PRO A 22 26.43 -3.22 -11.15
N GLY A 23 26.48 -4.27 -11.96
CA GLY A 23 27.66 -5.12 -12.16
C GLY A 23 28.68 -4.59 -13.18
N GLY A 24 28.41 -3.46 -13.83
CA GLY A 24 29.32 -2.85 -14.80
C GLY A 24 30.62 -2.35 -14.18
N TRP A 25 31.73 -2.41 -14.93
CA TRP A 25 33.01 -1.87 -14.47
C TRP A 25 32.89 -0.38 -14.14
N HIS A 26 33.38 0.02 -12.96
CA HIS A 26 33.27 1.38 -12.42
C HIS A 26 31.84 1.88 -12.18
N SER A 27 30.83 1.00 -12.21
CA SER A 27 29.46 1.38 -11.90
C SER A 27 29.32 1.66 -10.41
N LYS A 28 28.77 2.83 -10.07
CA LYS A 28 28.35 3.21 -8.70
C LYS A 28 26.82 3.22 -8.59
N LEU A 29 26.16 2.35 -9.36
CA LEU A 29 24.70 2.30 -9.42
C LEU A 29 24.16 1.30 -8.40
N ILE A 30 23.16 1.75 -7.64
CA ILE A 30 22.31 0.89 -6.81
C ILE A 30 20.95 0.80 -7.50
N VAL A 31 20.50 -0.43 -7.75
CA VAL A 31 19.19 -0.70 -8.34
C VAL A 31 18.24 -1.19 -7.26
N LEU A 32 17.20 -0.42 -6.99
CA LEU A 32 16.08 -0.80 -6.13
C LEU A 32 14.86 -1.10 -7.00
N THR A 33 14.26 -2.28 -6.82
CA THR A 33 13.05 -2.69 -7.54
C THR A 33 11.95 -3.11 -6.59
N VAL A 34 10.73 -2.70 -6.89
CA VAL A 34 9.51 -3.12 -6.19
C VAL A 34 8.64 -3.92 -7.15
N PRO A 35 8.60 -5.25 -7.02
CA PRO A 35 7.72 -6.10 -7.80
C PRO A 35 6.38 -6.33 -7.11
N ASN A 36 5.29 -6.47 -7.87
CA ASN A 36 3.98 -6.86 -7.28
C ASN A 36 3.96 -8.31 -6.79
N THR A 37 4.75 -9.20 -7.41
CA THR A 37 4.78 -10.62 -7.06
C THR A 37 6.15 -11.03 -6.56
N MET A 38 6.17 -11.85 -5.51
CA MET A 38 7.39 -12.52 -5.04
C MET A 38 7.95 -13.45 -6.13
N GLY A 39 9.28 -13.57 -6.20
CA GLY A 39 9.94 -14.53 -7.10
C GLY A 39 10.15 -14.03 -8.53
N LEU A 40 10.06 -12.72 -8.79
CA LEU A 40 10.52 -12.15 -10.06
C LEU A 40 11.99 -12.50 -10.41
N PRO A 41 12.93 -12.57 -9.45
CA PRO A 41 14.29 -13.06 -9.72
C PRO A 41 14.35 -14.55 -10.11
N GLU A 42 13.47 -15.39 -9.55
CA GLU A 42 13.43 -16.84 -9.79
C GLU A 42 12.74 -17.20 -11.11
N ARG A 43 11.79 -16.37 -11.57
CA ARG A 43 11.08 -16.54 -12.85
C ARG A 43 11.86 -16.00 -14.05
N THR A 44 13.00 -15.35 -13.81
CA THR A 44 13.92 -14.90 -14.86
C THR A 44 14.90 -16.04 -15.20
N PRO A 45 14.98 -16.56 -16.44
CA PRO A 45 15.57 -17.85 -16.80
C PRO A 45 17.11 -17.87 -16.81
N ARG A 46 17.78 -17.02 -16.02
CA ARG A 46 19.23 -17.04 -15.90
C ARG A 46 19.64 -16.94 -14.43
N ASN A 47 19.80 -18.11 -13.81
CA ASN A 47 20.30 -18.35 -12.44
C ASN A 47 21.60 -17.61 -12.05
N LYS A 48 22.23 -16.86 -12.95
CA LYS A 48 23.48 -16.10 -12.73
C LYS A 48 23.29 -14.76 -12.00
N ILE A 49 22.09 -14.18 -12.02
CA ILE A 49 21.83 -12.86 -11.43
C ILE A 49 21.13 -12.98 -10.07
N SER A 50 20.32 -14.03 -9.86
CA SER A 50 19.57 -14.25 -8.62
C SER A 50 20.48 -14.25 -7.38
N SER A 51 21.70 -14.82 -7.47
CA SER A 51 22.64 -14.83 -6.33
C SER A 51 23.18 -13.45 -5.92
N ARG A 52 23.07 -12.44 -6.79
CA ARG A 52 23.56 -11.07 -6.54
C ARG A 52 22.44 -10.12 -6.14
N LEU A 53 21.20 -10.59 -6.20
CA LEU A 53 20.02 -9.81 -5.86
C LEU A 53 19.63 -10.17 -4.43
N SER A 54 19.72 -9.20 -3.52
CA SER A 54 19.11 -9.31 -2.19
C SER A 54 17.63 -8.93 -2.31
N SER A 55 16.74 -9.89 -2.07
CA SER A 55 15.30 -9.64 -1.99
C SER A 55 14.87 -9.48 -0.54
N ILE A 56 14.09 -8.44 -0.26
CA ILE A 56 13.39 -8.27 1.02
C ILE A 56 11.90 -8.50 0.73
N THR A 57 11.30 -9.44 1.44
CA THR A 57 9.87 -9.73 1.31
C THR A 57 9.09 -8.93 2.34
N PHE A 58 8.07 -8.21 1.88
CA PHE A 58 7.09 -7.56 2.75
C PHE A 58 5.88 -8.50 2.88
N PRO A 59 5.72 -9.20 4.02
CA PRO A 59 4.53 -10.02 4.24
C PRO A 59 3.29 -9.13 4.34
N GLY A 60 2.12 -9.71 4.08
CA GLY A 60 0.85 -9.05 4.32
C GLY A 60 0.70 -8.67 5.80
N TYR A 61 -0.11 -7.65 6.05
CA TYR A 61 -0.33 -7.18 7.42
C TYR A 61 -1.03 -8.24 8.28
N THR A 62 -0.63 -8.36 9.54
CA THR A 62 -1.36 -9.14 10.56
C THR A 62 -2.58 -8.36 11.04
N HIS A 63 -3.60 -9.01 11.60
CA HIS A 63 -4.85 -8.33 12.01
C HIS A 63 -4.65 -7.13 12.97
N SER A 64 -3.58 -7.13 13.77
CA SER A 64 -3.29 -5.99 14.67
C SER A 64 -2.65 -4.80 13.97
N GLN A 65 -1.95 -5.01 12.85
CA GLN A 65 -1.20 -3.95 12.18
C GLN A 65 -2.09 -2.90 11.50
N PRO A 66 -3.17 -3.24 10.76
CA PRO A 66 -4.09 -2.26 10.21
C PRO A 66 -4.73 -1.40 11.30
N MET A 67 -5.03 -1.98 12.46
CA MET A 67 -5.57 -1.24 13.61
C MET A 67 -4.58 -0.19 14.10
N THR A 68 -3.31 -0.56 14.29
CA THR A 68 -2.24 0.40 14.66
C THR A 68 -2.03 1.48 13.60
N ILE A 69 -2.10 1.12 12.31
CA ILE A 69 -1.95 2.06 11.20
C ILE A 69 -3.10 3.08 11.21
N ILE A 70 -4.35 2.63 11.32
CA ILE A 70 -5.51 3.52 11.38
C ILE A 70 -5.41 4.43 12.60
N GLN A 71 -5.06 3.87 13.77
CA GLN A 71 -4.91 4.65 15.00
C GLN A 71 -3.82 5.71 14.87
N SER A 72 -2.67 5.39 14.28
CA SER A 72 -1.60 6.36 14.03
C SER A 72 -2.02 7.46 13.05
N CYS A 73 -2.87 7.15 12.06
CA CYS A 73 -3.46 8.17 11.19
C CYS A 73 -4.44 9.10 11.93
N LEU A 74 -5.10 8.60 12.99
CA LEU A 74 -6.06 9.36 13.80
C LEU A 74 -5.39 10.17 14.93
N GLU A 75 -4.13 9.91 15.28
CA GLU A 75 -3.39 10.67 16.32
C GLU A 75 -3.30 12.17 16.01
N GLY A 76 -3.38 12.57 14.74
CA GLY A 76 -3.41 13.98 14.32
C GLY A 76 -4.77 14.67 14.43
N VAL A 77 -5.84 13.93 14.74
CA VAL A 77 -7.21 14.45 14.84
C VAL A 77 -7.54 14.68 16.31
N SER A 78 -7.71 15.94 16.70
CA SER A 78 -8.07 16.29 18.07
C SER A 78 -9.52 15.91 18.37
N GLY A 79 -9.70 14.92 19.25
CA GLY A 79 -11.01 14.48 19.74
C GLY A 79 -11.20 12.98 19.54
N ASN A 80 -11.74 12.30 20.55
CA ASN A 80 -12.09 10.88 20.50
C ASN A 80 -13.34 10.66 19.63
N MET A 81 -13.27 11.06 18.35
CA MET A 81 -14.38 11.08 17.40
C MET A 81 -14.72 9.70 16.84
N VAL A 82 -13.81 8.74 16.94
CA VAL A 82 -13.95 7.40 16.37
C VAL A 82 -13.96 6.37 17.49
N ASP A 83 -15.01 5.55 17.53
CA ASP A 83 -15.11 4.45 18.48
C ASP A 83 -14.04 3.38 18.19
N PRO A 84 -13.31 2.85 19.21
CA PRO A 84 -12.37 1.76 19.02
C PRO A 84 -12.96 0.53 18.31
N ASP A 85 -14.24 0.21 18.51
CA ASP A 85 -14.90 -0.88 17.81
C ASP A 85 -15.02 -0.59 16.31
N ALA A 86 -15.27 0.67 15.93
CA ALA A 86 -15.31 1.11 14.54
C ALA A 86 -13.94 0.99 13.85
N VAL A 87 -12.85 1.26 14.57
CA VAL A 87 -11.47 1.04 14.09
C VAL A 87 -11.22 -0.45 13.85
N GLN A 88 -11.67 -1.32 14.77
CA GLN A 88 -11.55 -2.76 14.60
C GLN A 88 -12.31 -3.25 13.36
N PHE A 89 -13.52 -2.75 13.12
CA PHE A 89 -14.30 -3.07 11.91
C PHE A 89 -13.61 -2.61 10.63
N ALA A 90 -13.00 -1.42 10.62
CA ALA A 90 -12.23 -0.94 9.47
C ALA A 90 -10.95 -1.77 9.24
N ALA A 91 -10.33 -2.29 10.31
CA ALA A 91 -9.12 -3.11 10.29
C ALA A 91 -9.33 -4.57 9.88
N VAL A 92 -10.58 -5.02 9.66
CA VAL A 92 -10.90 -6.39 9.20
C VAL A 92 -10.29 -6.69 7.82
N SER A 93 -9.99 -5.65 7.04
CA SER A 93 -9.44 -5.84 5.70
C SER A 93 -7.93 -6.14 5.73
N VAL A 94 -7.51 -7.18 5.00
CA VAL A 94 -6.11 -7.63 4.90
C VAL A 94 -5.22 -6.61 4.15
N ASP A 95 -5.83 -5.60 3.53
CA ASP A 95 -5.15 -4.53 2.80
C ASP A 95 -5.27 -3.20 3.55
N ALA A 96 -4.13 -2.63 3.94
CA ALA A 96 -4.08 -1.32 4.58
C ALA A 96 -4.68 -0.22 3.70
N ARG A 97 -4.53 -0.30 2.37
CA ARG A 97 -5.12 0.69 1.44
C ARG A 97 -6.63 0.68 1.54
N ARG A 98 -7.23 -0.51 1.54
CA ARG A 98 -8.68 -0.66 1.65
C ARG A 98 -9.18 -0.20 3.01
N SER A 99 -8.49 -0.59 4.09
CA SER A 99 -8.83 -0.17 5.46
C SER A 99 -8.85 1.36 5.57
N LEU A 100 -7.80 2.04 5.09
CA LEU A 100 -7.69 3.49 5.13
C LEU A 100 -8.66 4.20 4.18
N ALA A 101 -9.01 3.61 3.05
CA ALA A 101 -9.94 4.21 2.09
C ALA A 101 -11.39 4.26 2.61
N ILE A 102 -11.76 3.34 3.51
CA ILE A 102 -13.12 3.30 4.09
C ILE A 102 -13.33 4.45 5.09
N CYS A 103 -12.28 4.85 5.82
CA CYS A 103 -12.40 5.85 6.90
C CYS A 103 -12.88 7.23 6.40
N PRO A 104 -12.31 7.86 5.35
CA PRO A 104 -12.81 9.12 4.81
C PRO A 104 -14.26 9.02 4.33
N ARG A 105 -14.64 7.89 3.73
CA ARG A 105 -16.01 7.67 3.26
C ARG A 105 -17.01 7.60 4.41
N ALA A 106 -16.63 6.99 5.53
CA ALA A 106 -17.47 6.96 6.73
C ALA A 106 -17.70 8.37 7.30
N VAL A 107 -16.65 9.20 7.34
CA VAL A 107 -16.75 10.60 7.78
C VAL A 107 -17.67 11.41 6.85
N GLU A 108 -17.49 11.28 5.53
CA GLU A 108 -18.32 11.97 4.54
C GLU A 108 -19.82 11.66 4.70
N ILE A 109 -20.16 10.40 4.98
CA ILE A 109 -21.55 9.97 5.21
C ILE A 109 -22.12 10.62 6.48
N VAL A 110 -21.32 10.74 7.54
CA VAL A 110 -21.73 11.38 8.80
C VAL A 110 -21.97 12.87 8.57
N GLU A 111 -21.03 13.57 7.92
CA GLU A 111 -21.16 15.00 7.62
C GLU A 111 -22.39 15.30 6.74
N TYR A 112 -22.63 14.49 5.71
CA TYR A 112 -23.81 14.60 4.86
C TYR A 112 -25.12 14.38 5.63
N SER A 113 -25.13 13.45 6.59
CA SER A 113 -26.32 13.17 7.41
C SER A 113 -26.61 14.30 8.39
N SER A 114 -25.58 14.85 9.05
CA SER A 114 -25.73 16.00 9.95
C SER A 114 -26.29 17.24 9.26
N ASN A 115 -25.90 17.49 8.00
CA ASN A 115 -26.44 18.63 7.23
C ASN A 115 -27.91 18.44 6.81
N LYS A 116 -28.40 17.20 6.66
CA LYS A 116 -29.82 16.96 6.36
C LYS A 116 -30.71 17.18 7.58
N ASP A 117 -30.21 16.87 8.77
CA ASP A 117 -30.95 17.06 10.01
C ASP A 117 -31.08 18.56 10.38
N THR A 118 -30.13 19.40 9.98
CA THR A 118 -30.22 20.86 10.15
C THR A 118 -31.18 21.53 9.17
N ASP A 119 -31.26 21.08 7.91
CA ASP A 119 -32.20 21.62 6.91
C ASP A 119 -33.66 21.25 7.21
N ASN A 120 -33.93 20.09 7.82
CA ASN A 120 -35.29 19.67 8.19
C ASN A 120 -35.85 20.41 9.42
N ASN A 121 -35.05 21.23 10.11
CA ASN A 121 -35.45 21.96 11.32
C ASN A 121 -35.67 23.48 11.08
N GLN A 122 -35.77 23.93 9.82
CA GLN A 122 -36.27 25.28 9.53
C GLN A 122 -37.77 25.36 9.82
N PRO A 123 -38.24 26.26 10.71
CA PRO A 123 -39.67 26.46 10.90
C PRO A 123 -40.26 27.01 9.61
N THR A 124 -41.24 26.31 9.04
CA THR A 124 -42.12 26.89 8.03
C THR A 124 -42.79 28.12 8.64
N ALA A 125 -42.42 29.30 8.14
CA ALA A 125 -43.01 30.59 8.50
C ALA A 125 -44.47 30.68 8.07
#